data_AF-A0A2G9ZXF0-F1
#
_entry.id   AF-A0A2G9ZXF0-F1
#
_cell.length_a   1.000
_cell.length_b   1.000
_cell.length_c   1.000
_cell.angle_alpha   90.00
_cell.angle_beta   90.00
_cell.angle_gamma   90.00
#
_symmetry.space_group_name_H-M   'P 1'
#
loop_
_entity.id
_entity.type
_entity.pdbx_description
1 polymer ?
#
loop_
_entity_poly.entity_id
_entity_poly.type
_entity_poly.pdbx_seq_one_letter_code
_entity_poly.pdbx_strand_id
1 'polypeptide(L)'
;SGTVPEKKKDKEPEKKKPASGTGNNRLGYMETRELDALPGQIEMMEKEQAEIFEKMASPEFYKIDSGAIRQMKARQAELNALLEKAYARWEALETRK
;
A
#
# COMPACT_ATOMS: atom_id res chain seq x y z
N SER A 1 43.60 -8.77 -42.59
CA SER A 1 44.08 -8.32 -41.26
C SER A 1 42.85 -8.09 -40.40
N GLY A 2 42.51 -8.86 -39.37
CA GLY A 2 43.35 -9.57 -38.41
C GLY A 2 43.02 -8.99 -37.03
N THR A 3 42.37 -9.81 -36.19
CA THR A 3 42.15 -9.68 -34.74
C THR A 3 40.82 -9.10 -34.22
N VAL A 4 39.93 -10.07 -33.95
CA VAL A 4 38.95 -10.34 -32.85
C VAL A 4 38.88 -9.46 -31.56
N PRO A 5 37.77 -9.60 -30.76
CA PRO A 5 37.16 -8.61 -29.84
C PRO A 5 37.37 -8.88 -28.33
N GLU A 6 36.97 -7.93 -27.46
CA GLU A 6 36.84 -8.12 -26.00
C GLU A 6 35.66 -7.28 -25.46
N LYS A 7 34.49 -7.86 -25.13
CA LYS A 7 34.04 -8.51 -23.87
C LYS A 7 33.53 -7.53 -22.78
N LYS A 8 32.19 -7.43 -22.71
CA LYS A 8 31.29 -7.39 -21.53
C LYS A 8 31.37 -6.22 -20.54
N LYS A 9 30.23 -5.54 -20.37
CA LYS A 9 29.44 -5.61 -19.11
C LYS A 9 28.02 -5.07 -19.28
N ASP A 10 27.07 -6.01 -19.31
CA ASP A 10 25.70 -5.84 -18.85
C ASP A 10 25.64 -5.02 -17.55
N LYS A 11 24.74 -4.05 -17.49
CA LYS A 11 24.35 -3.41 -16.23
C LYS A 11 22.84 -3.13 -16.25
N GLU A 12 22.08 -4.12 -15.83
CA GLU A 12 20.69 -3.98 -15.39
C GLU A 12 20.43 -4.99 -14.26
N PRO A 13 19.47 -4.76 -13.36
CA PRO A 13 19.40 -3.72 -12.36
C PRO A 13 19.61 -4.32 -10.95
N GLU A 14 20.22 -3.57 -10.04
CA GLU A 14 20.34 -3.98 -8.63
C GLU A 14 18.95 -3.97 -7.97
N LYS A 15 18.30 -5.14 -8.00
CA LYS A 15 17.22 -5.51 -7.08
C LYS A 15 17.74 -5.35 -5.65
N LYS A 16 17.39 -4.24 -5.01
CA LYS A 16 17.45 -4.09 -3.55
C LYS A 16 16.56 -5.18 -2.94
N LYS A 17 17.19 -6.27 -2.51
CA LYS A 17 16.57 -7.24 -1.60
C LYS A 17 16.32 -6.50 -0.28
N PRO A 18 15.09 -6.39 0.24
CA PRO A 18 14.94 -5.99 1.63
C PRO A 18 15.54 -7.10 2.49
N ALA A 19 16.47 -6.74 3.34
CA ALA A 19 17.12 -7.65 4.27
C ALA A 19 16.10 -8.17 5.28
N SER A 20 15.51 -9.34 5.03
CA SER A 20 14.99 -10.17 6.12
C SER A 20 16.18 -10.82 6.82
N GLY A 21 16.79 -10.05 7.71
CA GLY A 21 17.75 -10.56 8.67
C GLY A 21 17.01 -11.08 9.90
N THR A 22 16.84 -12.39 10.00
CA THR A 22 16.59 -13.09 11.25
C THR A 22 17.73 -12.74 12.22
N GLY A 23 17.47 -11.94 13.26
CA GLY A 23 18.51 -11.59 14.24
C GLY A 23 18.28 -10.41 15.16
N ASN A 24 17.24 -9.60 14.98
CA ASN A 24 16.82 -8.68 16.03
C ASN A 24 15.31 -8.46 15.92
N ASN A 25 14.56 -8.85 16.96
CA ASN A 25 13.10 -8.68 16.99
C ASN A 25 12.69 -7.19 16.93
N ARG A 26 13.64 -6.29 17.20
CA ARG A 26 13.46 -4.85 17.27
C ARG A 26 13.27 -4.21 15.90
N LEU A 27 12.36 -3.24 15.82
CA LEU A 27 12.11 -2.45 14.61
C LEU A 27 13.36 -1.73 14.08
N GLY A 28 13.54 -1.78 12.77
CA GLY A 28 14.49 -0.90 12.07
C GLY A 28 13.93 0.51 11.86
N TYR A 29 14.78 1.49 11.54
CA TYR A 29 14.40 2.90 11.36
C TYR A 29 13.24 3.12 10.36
N MET A 30 13.27 2.42 9.22
CA MET A 30 12.19 2.52 8.23
C MET A 30 10.88 1.94 8.75
N GLU A 31 10.94 0.85 9.51
CA GLU A 31 9.78 0.21 10.10
C GLU A 31 9.18 1.05 11.23
N THR A 32 10.00 1.73 12.03
CA THR A 32 9.51 2.71 13.03
C THR A 32 8.76 3.86 12.36
N ARG A 33 9.33 4.44 11.29
CA ARG A 33 8.66 5.51 10.53
C ARG A 33 7.36 5.05 9.88
N GLU A 34 7.34 3.82 9.36
CA GLU A 34 6.14 3.21 8.82
C GLU A 34 5.07 3.04 9.90
N LEU A 35 5.47 2.51 11.07
CA LEU A 35 4.57 2.34 12.21
C LEU A 35 3.96 3.66 12.68
N ASP A 36 4.75 4.73 12.75
CA ASP A 36 4.29 6.06 13.14
C ASP A 36 3.32 6.67 12.11
N ALA A 37 3.45 6.31 10.82
CA ALA A 37 2.63 6.84 9.73
C ALA A 37 1.30 6.08 9.54
N LEU A 38 1.29 4.78 9.85
CA LEU A 38 0.15 3.90 9.60
C LEU A 38 -1.17 4.37 10.24
N PRO A 39 -1.21 4.85 11.51
CA PRO A 39 -2.45 5.35 12.11
C PRO A 39 -3.08 6.48 11.30
N GLY A 40 -2.30 7.48 10.88
CA GLY A 40 -2.82 8.59 10.07
C GLY A 40 -3.26 8.15 8.66
N GLN A 41 -2.59 7.14 8.08
CA GLN A 41 -3.03 6.56 6.80
C GLN A 41 -4.35 5.80 6.95
N ILE A 42 -4.51 5.04 8.03
CA ILE A 42 -5.73 4.32 8.38
C ILE A 42 -6.88 5.31 8.56
N GLU A 43 -6.72 6.34 9.40
CA GLU A 43 -7.76 7.36 9.63
C GLU A 43 -8.21 8.04 8.33
N MET A 44 -7.28 8.35 7.43
CA MET A 44 -7.61 8.93 6.13
C MET A 44 -8.45 7.98 5.27
N MET A 45 -8.09 6.70 5.22
CA MET A 45 -8.83 5.69 4.46
C MET A 45 -10.21 5.40 5.06
N GLU A 46 -10.32 5.37 6.40
CA GLU A 46 -11.60 5.21 7.10
C GLU A 46 -12.53 6.39 6.85
N LYS A 47 -11.99 7.62 6.88
CA LYS A 47 -12.76 8.82 6.55
C LYS A 47 -13.29 8.75 5.12
N GLU A 48 -12.45 8.40 4.15
CA GLU A 48 -12.88 8.25 2.76
C GLU A 48 -13.97 7.17 2.62
N GLN A 49 -13.80 6.04 3.31
CA GLN A 49 -14.79 4.96 3.32
C GLN A 49 -16.13 5.43 3.89
N ALA A 50 -16.11 6.20 5.00
CA ALA A 50 -17.32 6.78 5.60
C ALA A 50 -18.02 7.76 4.64
N GLU A 51 -17.27 8.65 3.97
CA GLU A 51 -17.82 9.58 2.98
C GLU A 51 -18.47 8.84 1.80
N ILE A 52 -17.89 7.72 1.36
CA ILE A 52 -18.50 6.87 0.32
C ILE A 52 -19.81 6.26 0.84
N PHE A 53 -19.84 5.75 2.07
CA PHE A 53 -21.06 5.20 2.66
C PHE A 53 -22.17 6.24 2.79
N GLU A 54 -21.85 7.45 3.26
CA GLU A 54 -22.80 8.57 3.34
C GLU A 54 -23.38 8.91 1.96
N LYS A 55 -22.53 9.00 0.94
CA LYS A 55 -22.98 9.22 -0.44
C LYS A 55 -23.89 8.10 -0.91
N MET A 56 -23.52 6.83 -0.69
CA MET A 56 -24.32 5.67 -1.09
C MET A 56 -25.66 5.55 -0.35
N ALA A 57 -25.77 6.10 0.86
CA ALA A 57 -27.01 6.15 1.63
C ALA A 57 -27.98 7.23 1.12
N SER A 58 -27.50 8.20 0.34
CA SER A 58 -28.35 9.26 -0.23
C SER A 58 -29.24 8.72 -1.37
N PRO A 59 -30.53 9.04 -1.42
CA PRO A 59 -31.40 8.69 -2.55
C PRO A 59 -30.91 9.22 -3.90
N GLU A 60 -30.17 10.33 -3.89
CA GLU A 60 -29.59 10.93 -5.09
C GLU A 60 -28.48 10.05 -5.71
N PHE A 61 -27.85 9.18 -4.92
CA PHE A 61 -26.82 8.27 -5.41
C PHE A 61 -27.34 7.30 -6.46
N TYR A 62 -28.58 6.84 -6.34
CA TYR A 62 -29.18 5.93 -7.32
C TYR A 62 -29.60 6.66 -8.61
N LYS A 63 -29.51 8.00 -8.64
CA LYS A 63 -29.82 8.83 -9.80
C LYS A 63 -28.59 9.24 -10.60
N ILE A 64 -27.38 8.98 -10.09
CA ILE A 64 -26.14 9.31 -10.82
C ILE A 64 -25.85 8.28 -11.92
N ASP A 65 -24.90 8.62 -12.79
CA ASP A 65 -24.47 7.74 -13.87
C ASP A 65 -23.95 6.37 -13.35
N SER A 66 -24.33 5.31 -14.06
CA SER A 66 -23.95 3.94 -13.73
C SER A 66 -22.44 3.70 -13.67
N GLY A 67 -21.65 4.44 -14.46
CA GLY A 67 -20.19 4.44 -14.41
C GLY A 67 -19.66 5.07 -13.13
N ALA A 68 -20.28 6.12 -12.61
CA ALA A 68 -19.91 6.73 -11.33
C ALA A 68 -20.23 5.78 -10.15
N ILE A 69 -21.39 5.11 -10.19
CA ILE A 69 -21.74 4.06 -9.20
C ILE A 69 -20.71 2.94 -9.19
N ARG A 70 -20.30 2.45 -10.37
CA ARG A 70 -19.30 1.39 -10.50
C ARG A 70 -17.94 1.81 -9.94
N GLN A 71 -17.51 3.04 -10.21
CA GLN A 71 -16.27 3.60 -9.68
C GLN A 71 -16.29 3.72 -8.16
N MET A 72 -17.38 4.22 -7.56
CA MET A 72 -17.50 4.32 -6.10
C MET A 72 -17.48 2.94 -5.43
N LYS A 73 -18.16 1.94 -6.00
CA LYS A 73 -18.11 0.56 -5.48
C LYS A 73 -16.71 -0.05 -5.60
N ALA A 74 -16.01 0.20 -6.71
CA ALA A 74 -14.64 -0.26 -6.88
C ALA A 74 -13.69 0.39 -5.87
N ARG A 75 -13.84 1.70 -5.65
CA ARG A 75 -13.05 2.44 -4.65
C ARG A 75 -13.32 1.97 -3.22
N GLN A 76 -14.58 1.70 -2.88
CA GLN A 76 -14.96 1.12 -1.60
C GLN A 76 -14.28 -0.24 -1.36
N ALA A 77 -14.31 -1.13 -2.36
CA ALA A 77 -13.66 -2.44 -2.25
C ALA A 77 -12.13 -2.31 -2.13
N GLU A 78 -11.53 -1.37 -2.84
CA GLU A 78 -10.09 -1.06 -2.72
C GLU A 78 -9.74 -0.57 -1.31
N LEU A 79 -10.50 0.39 -0.77
CA LEU A 79 -10.29 0.92 0.58
C LEU A 79 -10.39 -0.18 1.64
N ASN A 80 -11.37 -1.08 1.54
CA ASN A 80 -11.48 -2.21 2.47
C ASN A 80 -10.21 -3.06 2.46
N ALA A 81 -9.71 -3.44 1.28
CA ALA A 81 -8.51 -4.25 1.15
C ALA A 81 -7.24 -3.51 1.61
N LEU A 82 -7.17 -2.19 1.43
CA LEU A 82 -6.06 -1.37 1.90
C LEU A 82 -6.07 -1.22 3.42
N LEU A 83 -7.24 -0.99 4.02
CA LEU A 83 -7.41 -0.91 5.47
C LEU A 83 -7.00 -2.22 6.15
N GLU A 84 -7.50 -3.36 5.68
CA GLU A 84 -7.12 -4.68 6.21
C GLU A 84 -5.59 -4.89 6.19
N LYS A 85 -4.95 -4.54 5.08
CA LYS A 85 -3.48 -4.64 4.95
C LYS A 85 -2.74 -3.67 5.87
N ALA A 86 -3.23 -2.43 6.00
CA ALA A 86 -2.62 -1.42 6.86
C ALA A 86 -2.72 -1.82 8.33
N TYR A 87 -3.89 -2.30 8.77
CA TYR A 87 -4.09 -2.84 10.11
C TYR A 87 -3.18 -4.04 10.38
N ALA A 88 -3.16 -5.04 9.50
CA ALA A 88 -2.28 -6.20 9.66
C ALA A 88 -0.80 -5.82 9.73
N ARG A 89 -0.37 -4.82 8.93
CA ARG A 89 0.99 -4.29 8.97
C ARG A 89 1.27 -3.55 10.28
N TRP A 90 0.36 -2.72 10.74
CA TRP A 90 0.48 -1.97 11.98
C TRP A 90 0.61 -2.92 13.17
N GLU A 91 -0.28 -3.92 13.28
CA GLU A 91 -0.20 -4.95 14.32
C GLU A 91 1.13 -5.71 14.28
N ALA A 92 1.57 -6.14 13.10
CA ALA A 92 2.84 -6.84 12.93
C ALA A 92 4.06 -5.99 13.35
N LEU A 93 3.99 -4.67 13.19
CA LEU A 93 5.04 -3.74 13.62
C LEU A 93 4.95 -3.44 15.13
N GLU A 94 3.76 -3.23 15.68
CA GLU A 94 3.56 -3.04 17.12
C GLU A 94 4.03 -4.25 17.94
N THR A 95 3.82 -5.48 17.46
CA THR A 95 4.32 -6.69 18.17
C THR A 95 5.85 -6.78 18.28
N ARG A 96 6.58 -5.99 17.48
CA ARG A 96 8.05 -5.96 17.38
C ARG A 96 8.68 -4.68 17.94
N LYS A 97 7.86 -3.70 18.33
CA LYS A 97 8.26 -2.42 18.90
C LYS A 97 8.93 -2.60 20.26
#